data_AF-A0A7X1XCQ3-F1
#
_entry.id   AF-A0A7X1XCQ3-F1
#
_cell.length_a   1.000
_cell.length_b   1.000
_cell.length_c   1.000
_cell.angle_alpha   90.00
_cell.angle_beta   90.00
_cell.angle_gamma   90.00
#
_symmetry.space_group_name_H-M   'P 1'
#
loop_
_entity.id
_entity.type
_entity.pdbx_description
1 polymer ?
#
loop_
_entity_poly.entity_id
_entity_poly.type
_entity_poly.pdbx_seq_one_letter_code
_entity_poly.pdbx_strand_id
1 'polypeptide(L)'
;GTLVERTSGYLMLVKMNDATATSALEGFSAALNSMPLEMRKSMTYDQGREMARHAEITQRTGVAIYFCDPHSPWQRGSNENINGLIRQYLPKGTDLSVHSQEELDAIALQLNMRPRKRFDFKCPIEVMDEVMQKAMAMRHDAPVSIQ
;
A
#
# COMPACT_ATOMS: atom_id res chain seq x y z
N GLY A 1 5.27 3.74 7.44
CA GLY A 1 4.22 4.19 6.50
C GLY A 1 3.20 3.10 6.25
N THR A 2 2.05 3.46 5.69
CA THR A 2 0.94 2.55 5.40
C THR A 2 0.62 2.60 3.91
N LEU A 3 0.58 1.42 3.26
CA LEU A 3 0.10 1.27 1.89
C LEU A 3 -1.13 0.36 1.88
N VAL A 4 -2.14 0.73 1.11
CA VAL A 4 -3.38 -0.03 0.96
C VAL A 4 -3.69 -0.15 -0.52
N GLU A 5 -3.83 -1.37 -1.02
CA GLU A 5 -4.36 -1.58 -2.36
C GLU A 5 -5.88 -1.32 -2.35
N ARG A 6 -6.33 -0.41 -3.22
CA ARG A 6 -7.67 0.18 -3.16
C ARG A 6 -8.79 -0.85 -3.36
N THR A 7 -8.58 -1.81 -4.25
CA THR A 7 -9.57 -2.79 -4.70
C THR A 7 -9.80 -3.84 -3.63
N SER A 8 -8.75 -4.56 -3.27
CA SER A 8 -8.70 -5.66 -2.30
C SER A 8 -8.63 -5.23 -0.85
N GLY A 9 -8.25 -3.97 -0.57
CA GLY A 9 -7.98 -3.52 0.79
C GLY A 9 -6.75 -4.17 1.42
N TYR A 10 -5.90 -4.81 0.61
CA TYR A 10 -4.67 -5.43 1.07
C TYR A 10 -3.72 -4.39 1.66
N LEU A 11 -3.29 -4.63 2.89
CA LEU A 11 -2.48 -3.74 3.70
C LEU A 11 -1.02 -4.16 3.64
N MET A 12 -0.13 -3.20 3.46
CA MET A 12 1.30 -3.32 3.76
C MET A 12 1.69 -2.25 4.78
N LEU A 13 2.27 -2.70 5.88
CA LEU A 13 2.90 -1.82 6.88
C LEU A 13 4.38 -1.75 6.57
N VAL A 14 4.88 -0.54 6.34
CA VAL A 14 6.25 -0.30 5.88
C VAL A 14 7.03 0.34 7.01
N LYS A 15 8.07 -0.32 7.53
CA LYS A 15 8.95 0.28 8.52
C LYS A 15 9.70 1.45 7.90
N MET A 16 9.74 2.54 8.66
CA MET A 16 10.53 3.74 8.35
C MET A 16 11.30 4.09 9.61
N ASN A 17 12.59 4.37 9.48
CA ASN A 17 13.44 4.68 10.64
C ASN A 17 13.07 6.03 11.25
N ASP A 18 12.57 6.94 10.41
CA ASP A 18 12.11 8.27 10.80
C ASP A 18 11.06 8.79 9.80
N ALA A 19 10.55 9.99 10.06
CA ALA A 19 9.60 10.68 9.18
C ALA A 19 10.28 11.50 8.07
N THR A 20 11.48 11.11 7.62
CA THR A 20 12.19 11.82 6.55
C THR A 20 11.77 11.33 5.17
N ALA A 21 12.02 12.16 4.16
CA ALA A 21 11.77 11.79 2.77
C ALA A 21 12.68 10.65 2.27
N THR A 22 13.85 10.47 2.86
CA THR A 22 14.76 9.36 2.53
C THR A 22 14.20 8.04 3.05
N SER A 23 13.77 7.99 4.32
CA SER A 23 13.13 6.80 4.88
C SER A 23 11.86 6.42 4.13
N ALA A 24 11.05 7.41 3.72
CA ALA A 24 9.86 7.16 2.91
C ALA A 24 10.20 6.63 1.51
N LEU A 25 11.20 7.21 0.83
CA LEU A 25 11.68 6.73 -0.46
C LEU A 25 12.15 5.27 -0.39
N GLU A 26 13.01 4.93 0.56
CA GLU A 26 13.56 3.58 0.70
C GLU A 26 12.48 2.57 1.06
N GLY A 27 11.70 2.85 2.10
CA GLY A 27 10.64 1.95 2.57
C GLY A 27 9.57 1.73 1.51
N PHE A 28 9.02 2.79 0.92
CA PHE A 28 7.96 2.64 -0.09
C PHE A 28 8.50 2.02 -1.38
N SER A 29 9.72 2.33 -1.81
CA SER A 29 10.28 1.68 -3.00
C SER A 29 10.44 0.17 -2.78
N ALA A 30 10.95 -0.25 -1.62
CA ALA A 30 11.10 -1.66 -1.29
C ALA A 30 9.75 -2.40 -1.27
N ALA A 31 8.75 -1.82 -0.60
CA ALA A 31 7.40 -2.40 -0.53
C ALA A 31 6.70 -2.44 -1.89
N LEU A 32 6.80 -1.38 -2.69
CA LEU A 32 6.22 -1.38 -4.05
C LEU A 32 6.95 -2.38 -4.95
N ASN A 33 8.28 -2.49 -4.81
CA ASN A 33 9.09 -3.42 -5.58
C ASN A 33 8.91 -4.89 -5.21
N SER A 34 8.32 -5.21 -4.06
CA SER A 34 7.93 -6.59 -3.74
C SER A 34 6.65 -7.04 -4.46
N MET A 35 5.88 -6.11 -5.02
CA MET A 35 4.68 -6.41 -5.79
C MET A 35 5.01 -6.67 -7.27
N PRO A 36 4.25 -7.48 -8.01
CA PRO A 36 4.41 -7.59 -9.47
C PRO A 36 4.25 -6.24 -10.17
N LEU A 37 4.95 -6.03 -11.28
CA LEU A 37 4.94 -4.75 -12.02
C LEU A 37 3.52 -4.36 -12.45
N GLU A 38 2.70 -5.34 -12.81
CA GLU A 38 1.31 -5.20 -13.25
C GLU A 38 0.40 -4.58 -12.18
N MET A 39 0.78 -4.71 -10.91
CA MET A 39 0.07 -4.17 -9.77
C MET A 39 0.52 -2.75 -9.40
N ARG A 40 1.67 -2.30 -9.91
CA ARG A 40 2.31 -1.01 -9.58
C ARG A 40 1.78 0.15 -10.43
N LYS A 41 0.45 0.35 -10.46
CA LYS A 41 -0.17 1.35 -11.34
C LYS A 41 -0.03 2.78 -10.82
N SER A 42 -0.64 3.05 -9.67
CA SER A 42 -0.61 4.37 -9.07
C SER A 42 -0.75 4.32 -7.55
N MET A 43 -0.25 5.36 -6.91
CA MET A 43 -0.33 5.57 -5.47
C MET A 43 -0.84 6.99 -5.22
N THR A 44 -1.77 7.14 -4.28
CA THR A 44 -2.24 8.45 -3.83
C THR A 44 -1.75 8.68 -2.40
N TYR A 45 -1.18 9.85 -2.12
CA TYR A 45 -0.68 10.20 -0.79
C TYR A 45 -1.05 11.63 -0.39
N ASP A 46 -0.88 11.97 0.89
CA ASP A 46 -0.97 13.36 1.33
C ASP A 46 0.31 14.14 0.95
N GLN A 47 0.24 15.46 1.05
CA GLN A 47 1.36 16.36 0.75
C GLN A 47 2.34 16.45 1.93
N GLY A 48 2.51 15.35 2.67
CA GLY A 48 3.47 15.24 3.77
C GLY A 48 4.90 15.52 3.29
N ARG A 49 5.73 16.08 4.18
CA ARG A 49 7.14 16.42 3.88
C ARG A 49 7.98 15.19 3.55
N GLU A 50 7.58 14.03 4.07
CA GLU A 50 8.14 12.73 3.75
C GLU A 50 7.95 12.34 2.27
N MET A 51 6.99 12.92 1.56
CA MET A 51 6.80 12.69 0.12
C MET A 51 7.56 13.68 -0.78
N ALA A 52 8.46 14.49 -0.21
CA ALA A 52 9.28 15.42 -1.00
C ALA A 52 10.09 14.74 -2.10
N ARG A 53 10.43 13.45 -1.94
CA ARG A 53 11.19 12.64 -2.91
C ARG A 53 10.32 11.69 -3.74
N HIS A 54 9.01 11.95 -3.87
CA HIS A 54 8.08 11.08 -4.60
C HIS A 54 8.50 10.81 -6.06
N ALA A 55 9.11 11.78 -6.75
CA ALA A 55 9.58 11.59 -8.13
C ALA A 55 10.61 10.43 -8.24
N GLU A 56 11.46 10.25 -7.23
CA GLU A 56 12.42 9.15 -7.18
C GLU A 56 11.72 7.81 -6.89
N ILE A 57 10.64 7.80 -6.10
CA ILE A 57 9.83 6.57 -5.90
C ILE A 57 9.24 6.14 -7.25
N THR A 58 8.66 7.07 -8.00
CA THR A 58 8.14 6.82 -9.36
C THR A 58 9.22 6.24 -10.25
N GLN A 59 10.42 6.84 -10.27
CA GLN A 59 11.55 6.36 -11.09
C GLN A 59 11.99 4.93 -10.72
N ARG A 60 12.02 4.60 -9.42
CA ARG A 60 12.49 3.29 -8.93
C ARG A 60 11.47 2.17 -9.08
N THR A 61 10.18 2.50 -9.15
CA THR A 61 9.09 1.50 -9.03
C THR A 61 8.19 1.43 -10.26
N GLY A 62 8.13 2.49 -11.06
CA GLY A 62 7.16 2.68 -12.14
C GLY A 62 5.78 3.16 -11.69
N VAL A 63 5.56 3.34 -10.38
CA VAL A 63 4.26 3.77 -9.82
C VAL A 63 4.04 5.25 -10.04
N ALA A 64 2.92 5.64 -10.67
CA ALA A 64 2.52 7.03 -10.74
C ALA A 64 2.01 7.55 -9.38
N ILE A 65 2.62 8.60 -8.85
CA ILE A 65 2.22 9.19 -7.56
C ILE A 65 1.37 10.43 -7.78
N TYR A 66 0.24 10.46 -7.09
CA TYR A 66 -0.70 11.59 -7.07
C TYR A 66 -0.90 12.09 -5.64
N PHE A 67 -1.16 13.37 -5.48
CA PHE A 67 -1.40 14.00 -4.18
C PHE A 67 -2.87 14.33 -4.00
N CYS A 68 -3.37 14.12 -2.78
CA CYS A 68 -4.70 14.62 -2.40
C CYS A 68 -4.71 16.16 -2.38
N ASP A 69 -5.89 16.72 -2.62
CA ASP A 69 -6.11 18.14 -2.48
C ASP A 69 -6.07 18.54 -0.98
N PRO A 70 -5.53 19.72 -0.65
CA PRO A 70 -5.59 20.23 0.72
C PRO A 70 -7.03 20.28 1.23
N HIS A 71 -7.26 19.85 2.48
CA HIS A 71 -8.57 19.83 3.13
C HIS A 71 -9.60 18.87 2.53
N SER A 72 -9.16 17.85 1.77
CA SER A 72 -10.05 16.84 1.16
C SER A 72 -9.89 15.43 1.75
N PRO A 73 -10.19 15.21 3.05
CA PRO A 73 -9.98 13.90 3.70
C PRO A 73 -10.79 12.76 3.07
N TRP A 74 -11.94 13.07 2.45
CA TRP A 74 -12.80 12.08 1.78
C TRP A 74 -12.12 11.37 0.60
N GLN A 75 -11.08 11.97 0.00
CA GLN A 75 -10.27 11.32 -1.04
C GLN A 75 -9.51 10.08 -0.52
N ARG A 76 -9.51 9.85 0.80
CA ARG A 76 -8.87 8.69 1.45
C ARG A 76 -9.79 7.92 2.41
N GLY A 77 -11.10 7.89 2.17
CA GLY A 77 -12.04 7.19 3.07
C GLY A 77 -11.65 5.73 3.40
N SER A 78 -11.04 5.00 2.47
CA SER A 78 -10.53 3.64 2.71
C SER A 78 -9.36 3.58 3.70
N ASN A 79 -8.46 4.58 3.69
CA ASN A 79 -7.31 4.61 4.60
C ASN A 79 -7.75 4.91 6.03
N GLU A 80 -8.80 5.71 6.23
CA GLU A 80 -9.33 5.98 7.58
C GLU A 80 -9.88 4.72 8.24
N ASN A 81 -10.62 3.90 7.48
CA ASN A 81 -11.12 2.61 7.95
C ASN A 81 -9.96 1.69 8.37
N ILE A 82 -8.96 1.53 7.50
CA ILE A 82 -7.81 0.67 7.78
C ILE A 82 -6.96 1.20 8.93
N ASN A 83 -6.77 2.51 9.04
CA ASN A 83 -6.10 3.11 10.18
C ASN A 83 -6.85 2.83 11.50
N GLY A 84 -8.18 2.78 11.48
CA GLY A 84 -8.97 2.35 12.64
C GLY A 84 -8.68 0.91 13.05
N LEU A 85 -8.48 0.01 12.08
CA LEU A 85 -8.13 -1.39 12.33
C LEU A 85 -6.69 -1.57 12.80
N ILE A 86 -5.75 -0.84 12.22
CA ILE A 86 -4.34 -0.83 12.62
C ILE A 86 -4.21 -0.43 14.10
N ARG A 87 -5.03 0.51 14.56
CA ARG A 87 -5.03 0.98 15.97
C ARG A 87 -5.40 -0.08 17.01
N GLN A 88 -5.95 -1.22 16.60
CA GLN A 88 -6.16 -2.37 17.50
C GLN A 88 -4.85 -3.06 17.87
N TYR A 89 -3.80 -2.88 17.05
CA TYR A 89 -2.47 -3.47 17.22
C TYR A 89 -1.42 -2.41 17.57
N LEU A 90 -1.52 -1.25 16.94
CA LEU A 90 -0.61 -0.12 17.10
C LEU A 90 -1.41 1.11 17.56
N PRO A 91 -1.75 1.21 18.86
CA PRO A 91 -2.46 2.35 19.40
C PRO A 91 -1.86 3.70 18.99
N LYS A 92 -2.68 4.75 18.99
CA LYS A 92 -2.18 6.08 18.63
C LYS A 92 -1.07 6.50 19.60
N GLY A 93 0.08 6.91 19.07
CA GLY A 93 1.24 7.30 19.87
C GLY A 93 2.18 6.15 20.22
N THR A 94 1.92 4.92 19.74
CA THR A 94 2.90 3.84 19.78
C THR A 94 4.17 4.28 19.06
N ASP A 95 5.31 4.08 19.73
CA ASP A 95 6.61 4.25 19.11
C ASP A 95 6.81 3.14 18.08
N LEU A 96 6.71 3.49 16.80
CA LEU A 96 6.88 2.53 15.70
C LEU A 96 8.35 2.14 15.48
N SER A 97 9.30 2.85 16.10
CA SER A 97 10.73 2.56 15.96
C SER A 97 11.10 1.22 16.61
N VAL A 98 10.38 0.80 17.65
CA VAL A 98 10.65 -0.46 18.38
C VAL A 98 10.21 -1.70 17.61
N HIS A 99 9.32 -1.54 16.62
CA HIS A 99 8.76 -2.68 15.89
C HIS A 99 9.66 -3.12 14.74
N SER A 100 9.93 -4.41 14.60
CA SER A 100 10.66 -4.89 13.42
C SER A 100 9.78 -4.91 12.16
N GLN A 101 10.36 -5.04 10.96
CA GLN A 101 9.55 -5.22 9.75
C GLN A 101 8.77 -6.54 9.82
N GLU A 102 9.34 -7.60 10.39
CA GLU A 102 8.63 -8.88 10.56
C GLU A 102 7.39 -8.76 11.47
N GLU A 103 7.48 -7.97 12.55
CA GLU A 103 6.32 -7.73 13.42
C GLU A 103 5.22 -6.95 12.69
N LEU A 104 5.59 -5.94 11.90
CA LEU A 104 4.64 -5.19 11.08
C LEU A 104 3.99 -6.08 10.02
N ASP A 105 4.75 -6.98 9.41
CA ASP A 105 4.24 -7.94 8.43
C ASP A 105 3.27 -8.94 9.09
N ALA A 106 3.56 -9.40 10.31
CA ALA A 106 2.65 -10.26 11.07
C ALA A 106 1.32 -9.57 11.39
N ILE A 107 1.36 -8.28 11.78
CA ILE A 107 0.15 -7.47 11.99
C ILE A 107 -0.63 -7.29 10.68
N ALA A 108 0.07 -6.94 9.60
CA ALA A 108 -0.54 -6.77 8.28
C ALA A 108 -1.20 -8.08 7.82
N LEU A 109 -0.54 -9.22 7.99
CA LEU A 109 -1.07 -10.54 7.66
C LEU A 109 -2.36 -10.84 8.42
N GLN A 110 -2.42 -10.60 9.73
CA GLN A 110 -3.65 -10.80 10.50
C GLN A 110 -4.80 -9.91 10.01
N LEU A 111 -4.51 -8.68 9.58
CA LEU A 111 -5.51 -7.78 9.00
C LEU A 111 -5.92 -8.19 7.58
N ASN A 112 -4.99 -8.77 6.80
CA ASN A 112 -5.21 -9.26 5.45
C ASN A 112 -5.91 -10.62 5.41
N MET A 113 -5.85 -11.40 6.49
CA MET A 113 -6.60 -12.65 6.69
C MET A 113 -7.94 -12.43 7.42
N ARG A 114 -8.33 -11.19 7.68
CA ARG A 114 -9.57 -10.88 8.37
C ARG A 114 -10.73 -10.69 7.37
N PRO A 115 -11.81 -11.49 7.45
CA PRO A 115 -13.01 -11.33 6.64
C PRO A 115 -13.57 -9.90 6.66
N ARG A 116 -13.93 -9.36 5.49
CA ARG A 116 -14.55 -8.03 5.37
C ARG A 116 -15.95 -8.15 4.77
N LYS A 117 -16.94 -7.61 5.47
CA LYS A 117 -18.33 -7.55 4.99
C LYS A 117 -18.46 -6.91 3.60
N ARG A 118 -17.61 -5.93 3.27
CA ARG A 118 -17.59 -5.27 1.95
C ARG A 118 -17.15 -6.17 0.78
N PHE A 119 -16.60 -7.34 1.08
CA PHE A 119 -16.14 -8.34 0.12
C PHE A 119 -16.88 -9.67 0.29
N ASP A 120 -18.14 -9.64 0.73
CA ASP A 120 -18.93 -10.84 1.02
C ASP A 120 -18.21 -11.81 1.98
N PHE A 121 -17.55 -11.24 2.98
CA PHE A 121 -16.74 -11.93 3.99
C PHE A 121 -15.46 -12.60 3.46
N LYS A 122 -15.05 -12.34 2.22
CA LYS A 122 -13.68 -12.62 1.79
C LYS A 122 -12.66 -11.75 2.54
N CYS A 123 -11.45 -12.28 2.66
CA CYS A 123 -10.31 -11.62 3.25
C CYS A 123 -9.57 -10.79 2.19
N PRO A 124 -8.93 -9.66 2.56
CA PRO A 124 -8.15 -8.85 1.62
C PRO A 124 -7.10 -9.64 0.84
N ILE A 125 -6.47 -10.65 1.44
CA ILE A 125 -5.50 -11.51 0.76
C ILE A 125 -6.14 -12.35 -0.36
N GLU A 126 -7.36 -12.85 -0.18
CA GLU A 126 -8.09 -13.63 -1.19
C GLU A 126 -8.52 -12.73 -2.35
N VAL A 127 -9.03 -11.54 -2.03
CA VAL A 127 -9.42 -10.56 -3.06
C VAL A 127 -8.18 -10.07 -3.82
N MET A 128 -7.05 -9.89 -3.14
CA MET A 128 -5.79 -9.50 -3.78
C MET A 128 -5.33 -10.58 -4.77
N ASP A 129 -5.38 -11.85 -4.40
CA ASP A 129 -5.05 -12.95 -5.31
C ASP A 129 -5.95 -12.93 -6.56
N GLU A 130 -7.27 -12.76 -6.39
CA GLU A 130 -8.19 -12.63 -7.53
C GLU A 130 -7.86 -11.43 -8.44
N VAL A 131 -7.46 -10.29 -7.86
CA VAL A 131 -7.04 -9.11 -8.63
C VAL A 131 -5.74 -9.38 -9.38
N MET A 132 -4.77 -10.03 -8.74
CA MET A 132 -3.50 -10.41 -9.37
C MET A 132 -3.72 -11.39 -10.53
N GLN A 133 -4.51 -12.45 -10.34
CA GLN A 133 -4.83 -13.41 -11.40
C GLN A 133 -5.47 -12.71 -12.61
N LYS A 134 -6.42 -11.78 -12.37
CA LYS A 134 -7.03 -10.99 -13.45
C LYS A 134 -6.01 -10.10 -14.16
N ALA A 135 -5.12 -9.44 -13.42
CA ALA A 135 -4.08 -8.59 -13.99
C ALA A 135 -3.08 -9.39 -14.85
N MET A 136 -2.70 -10.60 -14.41
CA MET A 136 -1.80 -11.48 -15.14
C MET A 136 -2.46 -12.09 -16.39
N ALA A 137 -3.73 -12.49 -16.30
CA ALA A 137 -4.49 -13.02 -17.44
C ALA A 137 -4.62 -12.00 -18.58
N MET A 138 -4.90 -10.73 -18.27
CA MET A 138 -4.98 -9.67 -19.29
C MET A 138 -3.68 -9.47 -20.09
N ARG A 139 -2.53 -9.90 -19.55
CA ARG A 139 -1.24 -9.82 -20.25
C ARG A 139 -1.05 -10.96 -21.27
N HIS A 140 -1.58 -12.14 -20.98
CA HIS A 140 -1.50 -13.28 -21.90
C HIS A 140 -2.36 -13.05 -23.16
N ASP A 141 -3.43 -12.26 -23.05
CA ASP A 141 -4.31 -11.91 -24.16
C ASP A 141 -3.88 -10.65 -24.93
N ALA A 142 -2.83 -9.95 -24.48
CA ALA A 142 -2.27 -8.81 -25.21
C ALA A 142 -1.36 -9.33 -26.34
N PRO A 143 -1.66 -9.05 -27.62
CA PRO A 143 -0.80 -9.50 -28.72
C PRO A 143 0.60 -8.89 -28.52
N VAL A 144 1.62 -9.75 -28.55
CA VAL A 144 3.03 -9.34 -28.57
C VAL A 144 3.18 -8.40 -29.76
N SER A 145 3.28 -7.11 -29.46
CA SER A 145 3.57 -6.11 -30.49
C SER A 145 5.02 -6.32 -30.89
N ILE A 146 5.21 -7.04 -32.00
CA ILE A 146 6.51 -7.21 -32.65
C ILE A 146 6.96 -5.82 -33.12
N GLN A 147 8.07 -5.32 -32.57
CA GLN A 147 8.87 -4.26 -33.18
C GLN A 147 9.85 -4.88 -34.18
#